data_AF-A0A5M3W2Q5-F1
#
_entry.id   AF-A0A5M3W2Q5-F1
#
_cell.length_a   1.000
_cell.length_b   1.000
_cell.length_c   1.000
_cell.angle_alpha   90.00
_cell.angle_beta   90.00
_cell.angle_gamma   90.00
#
_symmetry.space_group_name_H-M   'P 1'
#
loop_
_entity.id
_entity.type
_entity.pdbx_description
1 polymer ?
#
loop_
_entity_poly.entity_id
_entity_poly.type
_entity_poly.pdbx_seq_one_letter_code
_entity_poly.pdbx_strand_id
1 'polypeptide(L)'
;MFERFTPEARQAVNHAMAEARRLAHQHTGTEHLLLALLADPDSGTAQALRGIDHAQAAAAIEAAVRRPCHGEELDADLLSTLGIDLDAVREKIEASFGPGSLDRAPFRTRRGALISGRHLTWTPKAKKALELSLREALALKSKEINTIHLLLGLFREGSGLAMRILVEHGLDTDAIAARLRANETP
;
A
#
# COMPACT_ATOMS: atom_id res chain seq x y z
N MET A 1 6.23 -19.12 -6.57
CA MET A 1 5.93 -18.49 -5.26
C MET A 1 4.49 -18.78 -4.81
N PHE A 2 3.47 -18.61 -5.66
CA PHE A 2 2.04 -18.79 -5.31
C PHE A 2 1.54 -20.24 -5.18
N GLU A 3 2.38 -21.24 -5.41
CA GLU A 3 1.97 -22.66 -5.37
C GLU A 3 1.62 -23.13 -3.96
N ARG A 4 2.18 -22.48 -2.92
CA ARG A 4 1.88 -22.77 -1.52
C ARG A 4 0.73 -21.94 -0.96
N PHE A 5 0.17 -21.01 -1.73
CA PHE A 5 -0.91 -20.14 -1.24
C PHE A 5 -2.24 -20.90 -1.28
N THR A 6 -3.03 -20.76 -0.22
CA THR A 6 -4.43 -21.22 -0.27
C THR A 6 -5.19 -20.44 -1.36
N PRO A 7 -6.33 -20.95 -1.86
CA PRO A 7 -7.15 -20.22 -2.82
C PRO A 7 -7.49 -18.79 -2.36
N GLU A 8 -7.81 -18.62 -1.08
CA GLU A 8 -8.19 -17.35 -0.47
C GLU A 8 -6.98 -16.40 -0.41
N ALA A 9 -5.80 -16.90 -0.03
CA ALA A 9 -4.58 -16.09 -0.03
C ALA A 9 -4.18 -15.64 -1.44
N ARG A 10 -4.32 -16.53 -2.44
CA ARG A 10 -4.09 -16.18 -3.85
C ARG A 10 -5.09 -15.13 -4.33
N GLN A 11 -6.36 -15.27 -3.93
CA GLN A 11 -7.40 -14.30 -4.22
C GLN A 11 -7.08 -12.94 -3.58
N ALA A 12 -6.65 -12.89 -2.32
CA ALA A 12 -6.26 -11.66 -1.65
C ALA A 12 -5.12 -10.94 -2.38
N VAL A 13 -4.08 -11.66 -2.82
CA VAL A 13 -3.00 -11.06 -3.63
C VAL A 13 -3.52 -10.47 -4.95
N ASN A 14 -4.43 -11.17 -5.63
CA ASN A 14 -5.05 -10.68 -6.85
C ASN A 14 -5.93 -9.45 -6.58
N HIS A 15 -6.67 -9.47 -5.47
CA HIS A 15 -7.52 -8.37 -5.05
C HIS A 15 -6.69 -7.12 -4.72
N ALA A 16 -5.52 -7.27 -4.10
CA ALA A 16 -4.61 -6.15 -3.87
C ALA A 16 -4.20 -5.45 -5.17
N MET A 17 -3.94 -6.22 -6.23
CA MET A 17 -3.68 -5.64 -7.56
C MET A 17 -4.94 -4.98 -8.15
N ALA A 18 -6.13 -5.52 -7.91
CA ALA A 18 -7.37 -4.90 -8.35
C ALA A 18 -7.64 -3.58 -7.61
N GLU A 19 -7.36 -3.50 -6.30
CA GLU A 19 -7.47 -2.27 -5.51
C GLU A 19 -6.51 -1.18 -6.01
N ALA A 20 -5.25 -1.53 -6.29
CA ALA A 20 -4.31 -0.59 -6.87
C ALA A 20 -4.79 -0.06 -8.25
N ARG A 21 -5.43 -0.90 -9.07
CA ARG A 21 -6.05 -0.43 -10.32
C ARG A 21 -7.26 0.45 -10.06
N ARG A 22 -8.12 0.08 -9.11
CA ARG A 22 -9.33 0.83 -8.73
C ARG A 22 -8.99 2.24 -8.26
N LEU A 23 -7.92 2.38 -7.48
CA LEU A 23 -7.38 3.64 -7.00
C LEU A 23 -6.48 4.37 -8.02
N ALA A 24 -6.34 3.82 -9.24
CA ALA A 24 -5.45 4.33 -10.29
C ALA A 24 -3.97 4.50 -9.86
N HIS A 25 -3.53 3.70 -8.88
CA HIS A 25 -2.15 3.68 -8.43
C HIS A 25 -1.27 2.87 -9.40
N GLN A 26 -0.03 3.33 -9.61
CA GLN A 26 0.88 2.73 -10.59
C GLN A 26 1.61 1.47 -10.09
N HIS A 27 1.56 1.23 -8.78
CA HIS A 27 2.25 0.14 -8.09
C HIS A 27 1.34 -0.47 -7.03
N THR A 28 1.48 -1.78 -6.80
CA THR A 28 0.80 -2.46 -5.70
C THR A 28 1.66 -2.38 -4.44
N GLY A 29 1.25 -1.49 -3.53
CA GLY A 29 1.84 -1.29 -2.21
C GLY A 29 1.27 -2.16 -1.09
N THR A 30 1.80 -1.95 0.12
CA THR A 30 1.37 -2.63 1.35
C THR A 30 -0.08 -2.34 1.72
N GLU A 31 -0.52 -1.11 1.46
CA GLU A 31 -1.86 -0.59 1.69
C GLU A 31 -2.93 -1.30 0.85
N HIS A 32 -2.59 -1.70 -0.38
CA HIS A 32 -3.50 -2.47 -1.22
C HIS A 32 -3.62 -3.92 -0.75
N LEU A 33 -2.53 -4.47 -0.20
CA LEU A 33 -2.58 -5.77 0.45
C LEU A 33 -3.45 -5.71 1.72
N LEU A 34 -3.37 -4.64 2.51
CA LEU A 34 -4.27 -4.40 3.64
C LEU A 34 -5.73 -4.35 3.20
N LEU A 35 -6.07 -3.56 2.17
CA LEU A 35 -7.43 -3.51 1.62
C LEU A 35 -7.91 -4.90 1.22
N ALA A 36 -7.08 -5.67 0.51
CA ALA A 36 -7.46 -7.02 0.11
C ALA A 36 -7.72 -7.98 1.28
N LEU A 37 -7.00 -7.82 2.40
CA LEU A 37 -7.21 -8.63 3.62
C LEU A 37 -8.43 -8.19 4.43
N LEU A 38 -8.93 -6.96 4.20
CA LEU A 38 -10.16 -6.42 4.79
C LEU A 38 -11.39 -6.56 3.89
N ALA A 39 -11.21 -7.03 2.65
CA ALA A 39 -12.25 -7.08 1.63
C ALA A 39 -13.45 -7.95 2.01
N ASP A 40 -13.19 -9.05 2.73
CA ASP A 40 -14.23 -9.89 3.31
C ASP A 40 -14.33 -9.57 4.81
N PRO A 41 -15.42 -8.92 5.27
CA PRO A 41 -15.60 -8.52 6.66
C PRO A 41 -15.72 -9.74 7.61
N ASP A 42 -16.10 -10.90 7.09
CA ASP A 42 -16.25 -12.13 7.87
C ASP A 42 -14.94 -12.92 7.96
N SER A 43 -13.91 -12.52 7.21
CA SER A 43 -12.60 -13.19 7.20
C SER A 43 -11.88 -13.08 8.55
N GLY A 44 -11.07 -14.09 8.88
CA GLY A 44 -10.27 -14.10 10.11
C GLY A 44 -9.31 -12.91 10.21
N THR A 45 -8.86 -12.34 9.09
CA THR A 45 -8.02 -11.14 9.04
C THR A 45 -8.80 -9.87 9.38
N ALA A 46 -10.02 -9.71 8.85
CA ALA A 46 -10.89 -8.59 9.22
C ALA A 46 -11.29 -8.66 10.70
N GLN A 47 -11.61 -9.85 11.20
CA GLN A 47 -11.87 -10.06 12.63
C GLN A 47 -10.64 -9.82 13.53
N ALA A 48 -9.43 -10.04 13.01
CA ALA A 48 -8.20 -9.74 13.74
C ALA A 48 -7.95 -8.23 13.85
N LEU A 49 -8.33 -7.47 12.82
CA LEU A 49 -8.17 -6.03 12.68
C LEU A 49 -9.41 -5.23 13.15
N ARG A 50 -10.19 -5.77 14.10
CA ARG A 50 -11.33 -5.06 14.71
C ARG A 50 -10.88 -3.68 15.20
N GLY A 51 -11.40 -2.62 14.57
CA GLY A 51 -10.98 -1.24 14.77
C GLY A 51 -10.80 -0.47 13.45
N ILE A 52 -10.62 -1.18 12.34
CA ILE A 52 -10.62 -0.61 11.00
C ILE A 52 -11.30 -1.56 10.00
N ASP A 53 -12.20 -1.03 9.19
CA ASP A 53 -12.81 -1.75 8.06
C ASP A 53 -12.18 -1.36 6.71
N HIS A 54 -12.58 -2.05 5.64
CA HIS A 54 -12.10 -1.78 4.28
C HIS A 54 -12.35 -0.33 3.86
N ALA A 55 -13.52 0.22 4.14
CA ALA A 55 -13.90 1.56 3.71
C ALA A 55 -13.08 2.64 4.43
N GLN A 56 -12.86 2.48 5.73
CA GLN A 56 -12.00 3.34 6.54
C GLN A 56 -10.55 3.28 6.06
N ALA A 57 -10.02 2.07 5.81
CA ALA A 57 -8.69 1.91 5.25
C ALA A 57 -8.57 2.56 3.85
N ALA A 58 -9.58 2.41 3.00
CA ALA A 58 -9.59 3.02 1.66
C ALA A 58 -9.58 4.55 1.74
N ALA A 59 -10.44 5.12 2.60
CA ALA A 59 -10.47 6.56 2.85
C ALA A 59 -9.13 7.08 3.40
N ALA A 60 -8.49 6.34 4.31
CA ALA A 60 -7.18 6.69 4.85
C ALA A 60 -6.09 6.67 3.77
N ILE A 61 -6.13 5.72 2.83
CA ILE A 61 -5.20 5.66 1.70
C ILE A 61 -5.40 6.87 0.78
N GLU A 62 -6.63 7.18 0.41
CA GLU A 62 -6.93 8.34 -0.43
C GLU A 62 -6.49 9.65 0.23
N ALA A 63 -6.72 9.79 1.55
CA ALA A 63 -6.24 10.92 2.33
C ALA A 63 -4.70 10.99 2.39
N ALA A 64 -4.03 9.85 2.55
CA ALA A 64 -2.57 9.77 2.61
C ALA A 64 -1.92 10.06 1.25
N VAL A 65 -2.57 9.69 0.14
CA VAL A 65 -2.09 10.01 -1.21
C VAL A 65 -2.31 11.48 -1.55
N ARG A 66 -3.40 12.09 -1.05
CA ARG A 66 -3.66 13.52 -1.20
C ARG A 66 -2.74 14.40 -0.35
N ARG A 67 -2.17 13.87 0.74
CA ARG A 67 -1.10 14.49 1.51
C ARG A 67 0.26 14.13 0.87
N PRO A 68 0.97 15.07 0.23
CA PRO A 68 2.32 14.78 -0.22
C PRO A 68 3.21 14.50 1.00
N CYS A 69 3.58 13.23 1.22
CA CYS A 69 4.59 12.88 2.21
C CYS A 69 6.00 12.99 1.59
N HIS A 70 6.44 14.23 1.43
CA HIS A 70 7.83 14.64 1.65
C HIS A 70 7.85 16.02 2.31
N GLY A 71 8.13 16.03 3.61
CA GLY A 71 8.80 17.08 4.39
C GLY A 71 8.14 18.44 4.46
N GLU A 72 7.38 18.68 5.54
CA GLU A 72 6.77 19.98 5.87
C GLU A 72 5.86 20.48 4.73
N GLU A 73 5.05 21.51 4.95
CA GLU A 73 4.64 22.28 3.77
C GLU A 73 5.96 22.78 3.17
N LEU A 74 6.27 22.43 1.93
CA LEU A 74 7.33 23.13 1.19
C LEU A 74 6.85 24.57 1.05
N ASP A 75 7.13 25.34 2.08
CA ASP A 75 6.78 26.73 2.18
C ASP A 75 7.53 27.44 1.04
N ALA A 76 6.75 28.07 0.16
CA ALA A 76 7.28 28.82 -0.96
C ALA A 76 8.27 29.89 -0.47
N ASP A 77 8.05 30.42 0.73
CA ASP A 77 8.92 31.40 1.37
C ASP A 77 10.23 30.77 1.87
N LEU A 78 10.19 29.53 2.41
CA LEU A 78 11.38 28.76 2.78
C LEU A 78 12.23 28.38 1.56
N LEU A 79 11.59 27.98 0.47
CA LEU A 79 12.27 27.65 -0.78
C LEU A 79 12.89 28.90 -1.42
N SER A 80 12.17 30.02 -1.41
CA SER A 80 12.69 31.33 -1.81
C SER A 80 13.90 31.74 -0.96
N THR A 81 13.86 31.48 0.36
CA THR A 81 14.97 31.70 1.29
C THR A 81 16.20 30.83 0.95
N LEU A 82 15.99 29.62 0.41
CA LEU A 82 17.05 28.75 -0.10
C LEU A 82 17.49 29.12 -1.54
N GLY A 83 16.97 30.20 -2.12
CA GLY A 83 17.29 30.68 -3.46
C GLY A 83 16.57 29.94 -4.59
N ILE A 84 15.51 29.20 -4.27
CA ILE A 84 14.68 28.47 -5.23
C ILE A 84 13.39 29.27 -5.44
N ASP A 85 13.35 30.03 -6.53
CA ASP A 85 12.14 30.73 -6.97
C ASP A 85 11.22 29.75 -7.72
N LEU A 86 10.11 29.38 -7.07
CA LEU A 86 9.13 28.44 -7.62
C LEU A 86 8.38 29.00 -8.84
N ASP A 87 8.16 30.31 -8.91
CA ASP A 87 7.52 30.96 -10.05
C ASP A 87 8.45 30.94 -11.26
N ALA A 88 9.73 31.23 -11.05
CA ALA A 88 10.75 31.11 -12.10
C ALA A 88 10.91 29.66 -12.57
N VAL A 89 10.86 28.67 -11.67
CA VAL A 89 10.89 27.24 -12.03
C VAL A 89 9.66 26.86 -12.84
N ARG A 90 8.46 27.29 -12.42
CA ARG A 90 7.20 27.07 -13.15
C ARG A 90 7.27 27.68 -14.55
N GLU A 91 7.66 28.94 -14.66
CA GLU A 91 7.78 29.64 -15.93
C GLU A 91 8.77 28.94 -16.85
N LYS A 92 9.93 28.51 -16.33
CA LYS A 92 10.94 27.77 -17.09
C LYS A 92 10.40 26.44 -17.63
N ILE A 93 9.63 25.73 -16.80
CA ILE A 93 9.01 24.45 -17.18
C ILE A 93 7.93 24.71 -18.23
N GLU A 94 7.04 25.68 -18.01
CA GLU A 94 5.97 26.00 -18.96
C GLU A 94 6.52 26.56 -20.29
N ALA A 95 7.60 27.33 -20.26
CA ALA A 95 8.30 27.77 -21.46
C ALA A 95 8.95 26.59 -22.21
N SER A 96 9.44 25.58 -21.50
CA SER A 96 10.10 24.41 -22.10
C SER A 96 9.12 23.33 -22.56
N PHE A 97 7.98 23.17 -21.88
CA PHE A 97 7.04 22.05 -22.03
C PHE A 97 5.60 22.47 -22.42
N GLY A 98 5.31 23.77 -22.46
CA GLY A 98 4.01 24.37 -22.81
C GLY A 98 3.23 24.94 -21.60
N PRO A 99 2.35 25.94 -21.82
CA PRO A 99 1.48 26.49 -20.77
C PRO A 99 0.63 25.41 -20.10
N GLY A 100 0.52 25.44 -18.77
CA GLY A 100 -0.23 24.45 -18.00
C GLY A 100 0.36 23.03 -18.05
N SER A 101 1.64 22.89 -18.42
CA SER A 101 2.36 21.60 -18.40
C SER A 101 2.42 20.97 -17.00
N LEU A 102 2.34 21.79 -15.95
CA LEU A 102 2.27 21.37 -14.55
C LEU A 102 0.85 21.09 -14.05
N ASP A 103 -0.18 21.57 -14.75
CA ASP A 103 -1.59 21.38 -14.38
C ASP A 103 -2.15 20.03 -14.85
N ARG A 104 -1.32 19.23 -15.54
CA ARG A 104 -1.64 17.88 -15.99
C ARG A 104 -1.39 16.88 -14.85
N ALA A 105 -2.42 16.10 -14.50
CA ALA A 105 -2.33 14.92 -13.64
C ALA A 105 -1.07 14.08 -13.94
N PRO A 106 -0.39 13.51 -12.91
CA PRO A 106 1.02 13.19 -12.99
C PRO A 106 1.33 12.21 -14.13
N PHE A 107 2.30 12.61 -14.96
CA PHE A 107 3.06 11.78 -15.90
C PHE A 107 2.28 10.74 -16.73
N ARG A 108 1.85 11.14 -17.93
CA ARG A 108 1.70 10.18 -19.04
C ARG A 108 3.10 9.79 -19.52
N THR A 109 3.51 8.53 -19.31
CA THR A 109 4.65 7.95 -20.01
C THR A 109 4.48 8.12 -21.52
N ARG A 110 5.57 8.34 -22.28
CA ARG A 110 5.58 8.43 -23.75
C ARG A 110 5.06 7.13 -24.41
N ARG A 111 3.76 6.92 -24.42
CA ARG A 111 3.01 6.06 -25.35
C ARG A 111 1.54 6.26 -25.04
N GLY A 112 0.87 7.03 -25.91
CA GLY A 112 -0.58 7.13 -25.97
C GLY A 112 -1.19 5.82 -26.44
N ALA A 113 -1.14 4.79 -25.60
CA ALA A 113 -1.95 3.60 -25.74
C ALA A 113 -2.89 3.56 -24.54
N LEU A 114 -4.18 3.36 -24.79
CA LEU A 114 -5.17 3.01 -23.77
C LEU A 114 -4.66 1.74 -23.06
N ILE A 115 -4.05 1.88 -21.88
CA ILE A 115 -3.44 0.74 -21.19
C ILE A 115 -4.50 0.03 -20.33
N SER A 116 -5.45 -0.60 -21.01
CA SER A 116 -6.12 -1.76 -20.44
C SER A 116 -5.06 -2.88 -20.38
N GLY A 117 -4.39 -3.05 -19.24
CA GLY A 117 -3.50 -4.20 -19.02
C GLY A 117 -2.05 -3.94 -18.59
N ARG A 118 -1.68 -2.79 -18.02
CA ARG A 118 -0.35 -2.67 -17.39
C ARG A 118 -0.30 -3.65 -16.21
N HIS A 119 0.60 -4.63 -16.28
CA HIS A 119 0.91 -5.50 -15.16
C HIS A 119 1.43 -4.61 -14.03
N LEU A 120 0.61 -4.37 -13.01
CA LEU A 120 1.04 -3.62 -11.84
C LEU A 120 2.23 -4.33 -11.20
N THR A 121 3.26 -3.57 -10.85
CA THR A 121 4.42 -4.10 -10.16
C THR A 121 4.25 -3.89 -8.67
N TRP A 122 4.66 -4.90 -7.90
CA TRP A 122 4.70 -4.80 -6.45
C TRP A 122 5.85 -3.88 -6.01
N THR A 123 5.58 -3.00 -5.06
CA THR A 123 6.64 -2.21 -4.40
C THR A 123 7.63 -3.14 -3.68
N PRO A 124 8.89 -2.72 -3.45
CA PRO A 124 9.86 -3.52 -2.71
C PRO A 124 9.36 -3.96 -1.33
N LYS A 125 8.69 -3.05 -0.60
CA LYS A 125 8.09 -3.33 0.71
C LYS A 125 6.97 -4.37 0.63
N ALA A 126 6.07 -4.22 -0.33
CA ALA A 126 4.99 -5.20 -0.49
C ALA A 126 5.51 -6.59 -0.92
N LYS A 127 6.53 -6.65 -1.79
CA LYS A 127 7.25 -7.91 -2.08
C LYS A 127 7.86 -8.50 -0.81
N LYS A 128 8.47 -7.66 0.03
CA LYS A 128 9.04 -8.10 1.29
C LYS A 128 7.98 -8.68 2.23
N ALA A 129 6.81 -8.06 2.36
CA ALA A 129 5.69 -8.59 3.13
C ALA A 129 5.25 -9.99 2.64
N LEU A 130 5.18 -10.20 1.32
CA LEU A 130 4.87 -11.52 0.72
C LEU A 130 5.98 -12.56 0.95
N GLU A 131 7.25 -12.16 1.01
CA GLU A 131 8.33 -13.08 1.42
C GLU A 131 8.25 -13.43 2.91
N LEU A 132 7.86 -12.45 3.73
CA LEU A 132 7.73 -12.63 5.17
C LEU A 132 6.54 -13.52 5.53
N SER A 133 5.45 -13.50 4.76
CA SER A 133 4.32 -14.43 4.97
C SER A 133 4.74 -15.89 4.81
N LEU A 134 5.63 -16.20 3.87
CA LEU A 134 6.23 -17.52 3.75
C LEU A 134 7.07 -17.88 5.00
N ARG A 135 7.83 -16.93 5.56
CA ARG A 135 8.60 -17.17 6.78
C ARG A 135 7.68 -17.41 7.99
N GLU A 136 6.56 -16.70 8.09
CA GLU A 136 5.56 -16.91 9.13
C GLU A 136 4.90 -18.29 9.01
N ALA A 137 4.48 -18.68 7.80
CA ALA A 137 3.93 -20.01 7.56
C ALA A 137 4.93 -21.12 7.94
N LEU A 138 6.21 -20.96 7.60
CA LEU A 138 7.26 -21.91 8.00
C LEU A 138 7.48 -21.94 9.52
N ALA A 139 7.48 -20.78 10.18
CA ALA A 139 7.65 -20.69 11.63
C ALA A 139 6.50 -21.36 12.39
N LEU A 140 5.27 -21.22 11.87
CA LEU A 140 4.06 -21.86 12.40
C LEU A 140 3.90 -23.32 11.92
N LYS A 141 4.87 -23.86 11.16
CA LYS A 141 4.84 -25.21 10.58
C LYS A 141 3.61 -25.48 9.69
N SER A 142 3.02 -24.43 9.14
CA SER A 142 1.89 -24.49 8.22
C SER A 142 2.34 -25.01 6.85
N LYS A 143 1.57 -25.96 6.29
CA LYS A 143 1.84 -26.52 4.96
C LYS A 143 1.59 -25.47 3.86
N GLU A 144 0.55 -24.66 4.04
CA GLU A 144 0.09 -23.63 3.11
C GLU A 144 0.19 -22.22 3.71
N ILE A 145 0.23 -21.22 2.82
CA ILE A 145 0.22 -19.79 3.15
C ILE A 145 -1.23 -19.30 3.01
N ASN A 146 -1.90 -19.06 4.14
CA ASN A 146 -3.25 -18.50 4.21
C ASN A 146 -3.20 -16.95 4.37
N THR A 147 -4.36 -16.31 4.50
CA THR A 147 -4.49 -14.86 4.69
C THR A 147 -3.91 -14.36 6.02
N ILE A 148 -3.94 -15.18 7.08
CA ILE A 148 -3.33 -14.85 8.37
C ILE A 148 -1.81 -14.74 8.22
N HIS A 149 -1.17 -15.65 7.48
CA HIS A 149 0.26 -15.53 7.18
C HIS A 149 0.56 -14.27 6.36
N LEU A 150 -0.31 -13.86 5.43
CA LEU A 150 -0.16 -12.60 4.71
C LEU A 150 -0.22 -11.39 5.64
N LEU A 151 -1.17 -11.38 6.59
CA LEU A 151 -1.30 -10.33 7.59
C LEU A 151 -0.07 -10.29 8.53
N LEU A 152 0.40 -11.44 9.01
CA LEU A 152 1.62 -11.53 9.83
C LEU A 152 2.86 -11.09 9.05
N GLY A 153 2.95 -11.43 7.76
CA GLY A 153 4.02 -10.97 6.88
C GLY A 153 4.00 -9.45 6.67
N LEU A 154 2.81 -8.86 6.59
CA LEU A 154 2.61 -7.41 6.54
C LEU A 154 3.05 -6.74 7.84
N PHE A 155 2.64 -7.26 8.99
CA PHE A 155 3.08 -6.76 10.30
C PHE A 155 4.59 -6.85 10.47
N ARG A 156 5.20 -7.95 10.04
CA ARG A 156 6.65 -8.16 10.16
C ARG A 156 7.46 -7.30 9.19
N GLU A 157 6.89 -6.85 8.09
CA GLU A 157 7.53 -5.82 7.25
C GLU A 157 7.67 -4.52 8.05
N GLY A 158 6.69 -4.24 8.91
CA GLY A 158 6.79 -3.26 10.00
C GLY A 158 6.79 -1.81 9.54
N SER A 159 6.62 -1.54 8.25
CA SER A 159 6.67 -0.19 7.70
C SER A 159 5.65 0.00 6.56
N GLY A 160 5.71 1.18 5.94
CA GLY A 160 4.84 1.48 4.81
C GLY A 160 3.46 1.97 5.23
N LEU A 161 2.63 2.23 4.23
CA LEU A 161 1.35 2.93 4.43
C LEU A 161 0.33 2.06 5.16
N ALA A 162 0.33 0.74 4.95
CA ALA A 162 -0.54 -0.16 5.72
C ALA A 162 -0.29 -0.07 7.22
N MET A 163 0.97 -0.21 7.66
CA MET A 163 1.32 -0.14 9.09
C MET A 163 1.00 1.23 9.68
N ARG A 164 1.27 2.30 8.93
CA ARG A 164 0.90 3.65 9.33
C ARG A 164 -0.61 3.78 9.58
N ILE A 165 -1.44 3.33 8.64
CA ILE A 165 -2.90 3.38 8.77
C ILE A 165 -3.35 2.58 10.00
N LEU A 166 -2.84 1.36 10.18
CA LEU A 166 -3.21 0.54 11.34
C LEU A 166 -2.87 1.22 12.67
N VAL A 167 -1.68 1.82 12.79
CA VAL A 167 -1.24 2.54 13.98
C VAL A 167 -2.05 3.83 14.19
N GLU A 168 -2.35 4.58 13.12
CA GLU A 168 -3.20 5.78 13.18
C GLU A 168 -4.63 5.45 13.65
N HIS A 169 -5.11 4.24 13.38
CA HIS A 169 -6.38 3.72 13.89
C HIS A 169 -6.27 3.07 15.29
N GLY A 170 -5.12 3.19 15.96
CA GLY A 170 -4.91 2.73 17.33
C GLY A 170 -4.76 1.22 17.48
N LEU A 171 -4.48 0.48 16.39
CA LEU A 171 -4.26 -0.96 16.47
C LEU A 171 -2.83 -1.26 16.93
N ASP A 172 -2.71 -2.05 18.00
CA ASP A 172 -1.45 -2.67 18.41
C ASP A 172 -1.20 -3.92 17.56
N THR A 173 -0.41 -3.75 16.49
CA THR A 173 -0.12 -4.83 15.55
C THR A 173 0.72 -5.95 16.16
N ASP A 174 1.55 -5.65 17.18
CA ASP A 174 2.37 -6.66 17.85
C ASP A 174 1.50 -7.56 18.74
N ALA A 175 0.57 -6.97 19.50
CA ALA A 175 -0.41 -7.72 20.28
C ALA A 175 -1.32 -8.58 19.39
N ILE A 176 -1.78 -8.04 18.25
CA ILE A 176 -2.58 -8.81 17.28
C ILE A 176 -1.76 -9.95 16.69
N ALA A 177 -0.49 -9.70 16.31
CA ALA A 177 0.39 -10.73 15.78
C ALA A 177 0.62 -11.87 16.78
N ALA A 178 0.86 -11.54 18.05
CA ALA A 178 1.03 -12.52 19.12
C ALA A 178 -0.22 -13.40 19.29
N ARG A 179 -1.41 -12.78 19.31
CA ARG A 179 -2.69 -13.50 19.40
C ARG A 179 -2.92 -14.43 18.19
N LEU A 180 -2.64 -13.96 16.98
CA LEU A 180 -2.79 -14.78 15.77
C LEU A 180 -1.87 -16.00 15.77
N ARG A 181 -0.60 -15.82 16.15
CA ARG A 181 0.36 -16.94 16.26
C ARG A 181 -0.05 -17.95 17.33
N ALA A 182 -0.57 -17.48 18.46
CA ALA A 182 -1.06 -18.37 19.52
C ALA A 182 -2.24 -19.24 19.05
N ASN A 183 -3.13 -18.69 18.22
CA ASN A 183 -4.30 -19.43 17.71
C ASN A 183 -3.96 -20.44 16.60
N GLU A 184 -2.83 -20.26 15.90
CA GLU A 184 -2.36 -21.14 14.82
C GLU A 184 -1.40 -22.23 15.31
N THR A 185 -1.01 -22.21 16.59
CA THR A 185 -0.16 -23.26 17.17
C THR A 185 -1.04 -24.43 17.63
N PRO A 186 -0.82 -25.66 17.15
CA PRO A 186 -1.62 -26.83 17.52
C PRO A 186 -1.42 -27.29 18.96
#